data_AF-A0AAW8AKW3-F1
#
_entry.id   AF-A0AAW8AKW3-F1
#
_cell.length_a   1.000
_cell.length_b   1.000
_cell.length_c   1.000
_cell.angle_alpha   90.00
_cell.angle_beta   90.00
_cell.angle_gamma   90.00
#
_symmetry.space_group_name_H-M   'P 1'
#
loop_
_entity.id
_entity.type
_entity.pdbx_description
1 polymer ?
#
loop_
_entity_poly.entity_id
_entity_poly.type
_entity_poly.pdbx_seq_one_letter_code
_entity_poly.pdbx_strand_id
1 'polypeptide(L)'
;LQQRHPQLSLVRIVGSAGALADVPGHDLTYQAEAGLVQGGAMPPSLFADMAGALMASEAVLKAWLLRQRSGHGNLQETGLAQAAQWLAL
;
A
#
# COMPACT_ATOMS: atom_id res chain seq x y z
N LEU A 1 15.46 -5.61 13.62
CA LEU A 1 14.44 -4.92 14.46
C LEU A 1 13.55 -5.91 15.21
N GLN A 2 12.89 -6.85 14.53
CA GLN A 2 11.97 -7.82 15.15
C GLN A 2 12.59 -8.67 16.27
N GLN A 3 13.84 -9.11 16.12
CA GLN A 3 14.58 -9.82 17.19
C GLN A 3 14.71 -9.00 18.49
N ARG A 4 14.80 -7.67 18.39
CA ARG A 4 14.94 -6.76 19.54
C ARG A 4 13.59 -6.29 20.08
N HIS A 5 12.56 -6.29 19.23
CA HIS A 5 11.21 -5.83 19.55
C HIS A 5 10.18 -6.83 18.99
N PRO A 6 9.96 -7.98 19.67
CA PRO A 6 9.10 -9.05 19.16
C PRO A 6 7.64 -8.64 19.00
N GLN A 7 7.22 -7.53 19.64
CA GLN A 7 5.89 -6.96 19.53
C GLN A 7 5.77 -5.85 18.47
N LEU A 8 6.85 -5.48 17.78
CA LEU A 8 6.84 -4.44 16.75
C LEU A 8 6.22 -4.98 15.46
N SER A 9 5.12 -4.37 15.02
CA SER A 9 4.56 -4.58 13.68
C SER A 9 5.16 -3.59 12.68
N LEU A 10 5.30 -4.04 11.43
CA LEU A 10 5.77 -3.23 10.31
C LEU A 10 4.71 -3.22 9.21
N VAL A 11 4.38 -2.03 8.73
CA VAL A 11 3.56 -1.86 7.52
C VAL A 11 4.46 -1.23 6.45
N ARG A 12 4.65 -1.94 5.34
CA ARG A 12 5.44 -1.47 4.19
C ARG A 12 4.48 -0.97 3.12
N ILE A 13 4.64 0.30 2.74
CA ILE A 13 4.04 0.84 1.53
C ILE A 13 5.07 0.66 0.41
N VAL A 14 4.70 -0.08 -0.63
CA VAL A 14 5.56 -0.38 -1.78
C VAL A 14 4.90 0.12 -3.07
N GLY A 15 5.66 0.21 -4.15
CA GLY A 15 5.11 0.60 -5.45
C GLY A 15 4.07 -0.41 -5.96
N SER A 16 4.45 -1.68 -6.01
CA SER A 16 3.56 -2.79 -6.34
C SER A 16 3.92 -4.01 -5.51
N ALA A 17 2.95 -4.86 -5.18
CA ALA A 17 3.22 -6.07 -4.41
C ALA A 17 4.13 -7.07 -5.17
N GLY A 18 4.89 -7.86 -4.43
CA GLY A 18 5.67 -8.98 -4.97
C GLY A 18 6.89 -8.55 -5.79
N ALA A 19 7.10 -9.17 -6.95
CA ALA A 19 8.34 -9.00 -7.74
C ALA A 19 8.58 -7.58 -8.26
N LEU A 20 7.55 -6.73 -8.26
CA LEU A 20 7.60 -5.35 -8.73
C LEU A 20 7.78 -4.34 -7.57
N ALA A 21 7.99 -4.80 -6.34
CA ALA A 21 8.09 -3.92 -5.16
C ALA A 21 9.23 -2.91 -5.22
N ASP A 22 10.34 -3.27 -5.87
CA ASP A 22 11.52 -2.41 -6.02
C ASP A 22 11.50 -1.56 -7.30
N VAL A 23 10.47 -1.72 -8.15
CA VAL A 23 10.31 -0.87 -9.34
C VAL A 23 9.80 0.49 -8.89
N PRO A 24 10.56 1.58 -9.12
CA PRO A 24 10.14 2.91 -8.71
C PRO A 24 8.96 3.37 -9.56
N GLY A 25 8.00 4.02 -8.92
CA GLY A 25 6.88 4.68 -9.57
C GLY A 25 6.34 5.80 -8.68
N HIS A 26 5.53 6.66 -9.27
CA HIS A 26 4.79 7.70 -8.56
C HIS A 26 3.30 7.44 -8.72
N ASP A 27 2.49 8.18 -7.97
CA ASP A 27 1.03 8.16 -8.09
C ASP A 27 0.54 8.16 -9.55
N LEU A 28 1.03 9.10 -10.37
CA LEU A 28 0.64 9.18 -11.79
C LEU A 28 1.02 7.92 -12.60
N THR A 29 2.15 7.27 -12.27
CA THR A 29 2.55 6.01 -12.90
C THR A 29 1.50 4.93 -12.64
N TYR A 30 1.11 4.76 -11.38
CA TYR A 30 0.13 3.76 -10.98
C TYR A 30 -1.27 4.07 -11.50
N GLN A 31 -1.67 5.34 -11.53
CA GLN A 31 -2.92 5.76 -12.13
C GLN A 31 -2.97 5.47 -13.64
N ALA A 32 -1.88 5.74 -14.36
CA ALA A 32 -1.79 5.49 -15.79
C ALA A 32 -1.85 3.98 -16.10
N GLU A 33 -1.10 3.16 -15.36
CA GLU A 33 -1.10 1.70 -15.50
C GLU A 33 -2.46 1.08 -15.18
N ALA A 34 -3.20 1.66 -14.23
CA ALA A 34 -4.56 1.23 -13.89
C ALA A 34 -5.65 1.77 -14.86
N GLY A 35 -5.29 2.58 -15.86
CA GLY A 35 -6.24 3.16 -16.81
C GLY A 35 -7.08 4.32 -16.27
N LEU A 36 -6.67 4.94 -15.16
CA LEU A 36 -7.35 6.08 -14.54
C LEU A 36 -7.01 7.42 -15.20
N VAL A 37 -6.01 7.47 -16.07
CA VAL A 37 -5.62 8.68 -16.82
C VAL A 37 -6.41 8.73 -18.14
N GLN A 38 -7.46 9.54 -18.16
CA GLN A 38 -8.35 9.70 -19.33
C GLN A 38 -7.80 10.76 -20.29
N GLY A 39 -7.56 10.37 -21.56
CA GLY A 39 -7.18 11.30 -22.63
C GLY A 39 -5.86 12.05 -22.39
N GLY A 40 -4.98 11.56 -21.52
CA GLY A 40 -3.74 12.24 -21.13
C GLY A 40 -3.95 13.47 -20.24
N ALA A 41 -5.18 13.70 -19.76
CA ALA A 41 -5.45 14.77 -18.80
C ALA A 41 -4.86 14.40 -17.44
N MET A 42 -4.31 15.40 -16.74
CA MET A 42 -3.81 15.19 -15.39
C MET A 42 -4.98 14.87 -14.44
N PRO A 43 -4.92 13.76 -13.68
CA PRO A 43 -5.90 13.49 -12.64
C PRO A 43 -6.04 14.65 -11.65
N PRO A 44 -7.26 14.94 -11.16
CA PRO A 44 -7.51 16.05 -10.24
C PRO A 44 -6.91 15.85 -8.84
N SER A 45 -6.40 14.66 -8.55
CA SER A 45 -5.80 14.32 -7.26
C SER A 45 -4.80 13.17 -7.39
N LEU A 46 -4.13 12.88 -6.27
CA LEU A 46 -3.20 11.77 -6.10
C LEU A 46 -3.95 10.50 -5.71
N PHE A 47 -4.73 9.93 -6.63
CA PHE A 47 -5.67 8.86 -6.31
C PHE A 47 -5.01 7.57 -5.83
N ALA A 48 -3.88 7.16 -6.42
CA ALA A 48 -3.16 5.97 -5.98
C ALA A 48 -2.55 6.18 -4.58
N ASP A 49 -2.01 7.36 -4.29
CA ASP A 49 -1.49 7.70 -2.96
C ASP A 49 -2.60 7.77 -1.91
N MET A 50 -3.74 8.40 -2.23
CA MET A 50 -4.86 8.50 -1.29
C MET A 50 -5.48 7.13 -0.98
N ALA A 51 -5.71 6.29 -2.00
CA ALA A 51 -6.19 4.93 -1.77
C ALA A 51 -5.13 4.08 -1.05
N GLY A 52 -3.85 4.26 -1.39
CA GLY A 52 -2.73 3.62 -0.70
C GLY A 52 -2.67 3.98 0.79
N ALA A 53 -2.90 5.24 1.15
CA ALA A 53 -2.95 5.70 2.53
C ALA A 53 -4.11 5.06 3.31
N LEU A 54 -5.28 4.89 2.67
CA LEU A 54 -6.42 4.18 3.26
C LEU A 54 -6.08 2.70 3.51
N MET A 55 -5.55 2.01 2.50
CA MET A 55 -5.14 0.60 2.62
C MET A 55 -4.04 0.41 3.68
N ALA A 56 -3.08 1.33 3.76
CA ALA A 56 -2.03 1.31 4.79
C ALA A 56 -2.64 1.47 6.19
N SER A 57 -3.64 2.33 6.35
CA SER A 57 -4.37 2.51 7.61
C SER A 57 -5.11 1.24 8.03
N GLU A 58 -5.76 0.57 7.08
CA GLU A 58 -6.39 -0.74 7.32
C GLU A 58 -5.36 -1.83 7.67
N ALA A 59 -4.21 -1.84 7.00
CA ALA A 59 -3.12 -2.74 7.31
C ALA A 59 -2.56 -2.52 8.73
N VAL A 60 -2.50 -1.28 9.21
CA VAL A 60 -2.15 -0.96 10.61
C VAL A 60 -3.16 -1.55 11.57
N LEU A 61 -4.47 -1.36 11.33
CA LEU A 61 -5.53 -1.93 12.17
C LEU A 61 -5.48 -3.46 12.19
N LYS A 62 -5.28 -4.09 11.03
CA LYS A 62 -5.08 -5.54 10.90
C LYS A 62 -3.85 -6.00 11.67
N ALA A 63 -2.73 -5.30 11.55
CA ALA A 63 -1.50 -5.63 12.25
C ALA A 63 -1.67 -5.55 13.77
N TRP A 64 -2.42 -4.55 14.24
CA TRP A 64 -2.77 -4.39 15.66
C TRP A 64 -3.65 -5.55 16.15
N LEU A 65 -4.74 -5.88 15.45
CA LEU A 65 -5.63 -6.99 15.80
C LEU A 65 -4.87 -8.33 15.86
N LEU A 66 -4.00 -8.61 14.89
CA LEU A 66 -3.19 -9.83 14.88
C LEU A 66 -2.22 -9.88 16.06
N ARG A 67 -1.55 -8.75 16.37
CA ARG A 67 -0.65 -8.65 17.52
C ARG A 67 -1.39 -8.89 18.84
N GLN A 68 -2.61 -8.36 19.00
CA GLN A 68 -3.41 -8.57 20.21
C GLN A 68 -3.74 -10.05 20.45
N ARG A 69 -3.85 -10.85 19.38
CA ARG A 69 -4.16 -12.28 19.46
C ARG A 69 -2.92 -13.16 19.62
N SER A 70 -1.83 -12.82 18.94
CA SER A 70 -0.61 -13.63 18.91
C SER A 70 0.45 -13.24 19.95
N GLY A 71 0.36 -12.01 20.49
CA GLY A 71 1.42 -11.41 21.30
C GLY A 71 2.67 -10.98 20.50
N HIS A 72 2.66 -11.17 19.18
CA HIS A 72 3.80 -10.91 18.31
C HIS A 72 3.46 -9.88 17.23
N GLY A 73 4.41 -8.98 16.96
CA GLY A 73 4.34 -8.08 15.83
C GLY A 73 4.36 -8.85 14.51
N ASN A 74 3.81 -8.24 13.46
CA ASN A 74 3.69 -8.86 12.15
C ASN A 74 4.04 -7.87 11.04
N LEU A 75 4.31 -8.40 9.86
CA LEU A 75 4.57 -7.63 8.65
C LEU A 75 3.29 -7.57 7.81
N GLN A 76 2.89 -6.37 7.41
CA GLN A 76 1.91 -6.15 6.36
C GLN A 76 2.57 -5.37 5.22
N GLU A 77 2.12 -5.62 4.00
CA GLU A 77 2.58 -4.93 2.80
C GLU A 77 1.35 -4.42 2.03
N THR A 78 1.41 -3.17 1.57
CA THR A 78 0.37 -2.53 0.78
C THR A 78 1.00 -1.87 -0.43
N GLY A 79 0.51 -2.16 -1.64
CA GLY A 79 1.07 -1.62 -2.88
C GLY A 79 0.20 -0.52 -3.49
N LEU A 80 0.83 0.56 -3.95
CA LEU A 80 0.15 1.69 -4.59
C LEU A 80 -0.48 1.30 -5.93
N ALA A 81 0.14 0.40 -6.69
CA ALA A 81 -0.44 -0.19 -7.90
C ALA A 81 -1.74 -0.95 -7.61
N GLN A 82 -1.80 -1.71 -6.52
CA GLN A 82 -3.02 -2.41 -6.11
C GLN A 82 -4.09 -1.43 -5.63
N ALA A 83 -3.69 -0.33 -4.99
CA ALA A 83 -4.60 0.73 -4.61
C ALA A 83 -5.24 1.43 -5.83
N ALA A 84 -4.44 1.73 -6.86
CA ALA A 84 -4.93 2.25 -8.12
C ALA A 84 -5.84 1.26 -8.85
N GLN A 85 -5.47 -0.03 -8.89
CA GLN A 85 -6.30 -1.09 -9.48
C GLN A 85 -7.65 -1.22 -8.78
N TRP A 86 -7.68 -1.09 -7.44
CA TRP A 86 -8.93 -1.13 -6.68
C TRP A 86 -9.86 0.05 -7.01
N LEU A 87 -9.31 1.25 -7.24
CA LEU A 87 -10.10 2.40 -7.68
C LEU A 87 -10.64 2.28 -9.12
N ALA A 88 -10.05 1.41 -9.95
CA ALA A 88 -10.41 1.21 -11.34
C ALA A 88 -11.46 0.11 -11.59
N LEU A 89 -11.92 -0.58 -10.52
CA LEU A 89 -12.98 -1.59 -10.57
C LEU A 89 -14.36 -0.98 -10.83
#